data_AF-A0A938MT64-F1
#
_entry.id   AF-A0A938MT64-F1
#
_cell.length_a   1.000
_cell.length_b   1.000
_cell.length_c   1.000
_cell.angle_alpha   90.00
_cell.angle_beta   90.00
_cell.angle_gamma   90.00
#
_symmetry.space_group_name_H-M   'P 1'
#
loop_
_entity.id
_entity.type
_entity.pdbx_description
1 polymer ?
#
loop_
_entity_poly.entity_id
_entity_poly.type
_entity_poly.pdbx_seq_one_letter_code
_entity_poly.pdbx_strand_id
1 'polypeptide(L)'
;MVWTAAAEPVARRSVFVEINSRRTAVSRHRDKPVGYFARLLAALVGRRPASDAPAGADGQRYLELQARAAALEMDVRDRDERIAQMRSEYDSLQAAKERGEVAARENQLERLFKSLTGPLANLTTLCAMAEAGEQTEGGDLVGLVRSLEKELARAGLAPIGRVGEETAFDVATHQRMSGGAVRPGTPVTVQIPGYRLGDKVLMKALVSARQDAPRREDDNG
;
A
#
# COMPACT_ATOMS: atom_id res chain seq x y z
N MET A 1 -47.75 -13.72 -25.26
CA MET A 1 -47.11 -12.40 -25.06
C MET A 1 -45.61 -12.61 -25.14
N VAL A 2 -45.04 -12.28 -26.30
CA VAL A 2 -43.65 -12.51 -26.66
C VAL A 2 -42.92 -11.19 -26.40
N TRP A 3 -42.01 -11.17 -25.42
CA TRP A 3 -41.10 -10.04 -25.22
C TRP A 3 -39.85 -10.30 -26.06
N THR A 4 -39.83 -9.75 -27.26
CA THR A 4 -38.66 -9.67 -28.14
C THR A 4 -37.82 -8.49 -27.66
N ALA A 5 -36.83 -8.73 -26.79
CA ALA A 5 -35.84 -7.72 -26.43
C ALA A 5 -34.70 -7.78 -27.44
N ALA A 6 -34.59 -6.72 -28.25
CA ALA A 6 -33.53 -6.50 -29.21
C ALA A 6 -32.15 -6.52 -28.53
N ALA A 7 -31.30 -7.45 -28.96
CA ALA A 7 -29.90 -7.49 -28.58
C ALA A 7 -29.12 -6.45 -29.39
N GLU A 8 -29.00 -5.24 -28.86
CA GLU A 8 -28.01 -4.27 -29.33
C GLU A 8 -26.61 -4.68 -28.85
N PRO A 9 -25.58 -4.72 -29.71
CA PRO A 9 -24.23 -5.02 -29.27
C PRO A 9 -23.66 -3.80 -28.55
N VAL A 10 -23.64 -3.86 -27.21
CA VAL A 10 -22.88 -2.93 -26.37
C VAL A 10 -21.41 -3.08 -26.74
N ALA A 11 -20.91 -2.07 -27.47
CA ALA A 11 -19.50 -1.92 -27.79
C ALA A 11 -18.69 -1.94 -26.49
N ARG A 12 -17.98 -3.04 -26.25
CA ARG A 12 -16.97 -3.16 -25.20
C ARG A 12 -15.87 -2.14 -25.51
N ARG A 13 -15.96 -0.96 -24.92
CA ARG A 13 -14.83 -0.03 -24.78
C ARG A 13 -13.83 -0.68 -23.84
N SER A 14 -12.91 -1.45 -24.43
CA SER A 14 -11.67 -1.88 -23.80
C SER A 14 -10.94 -0.64 -23.31
N VAL A 15 -10.93 -0.41 -22.00
CA VAL A 15 -10.03 0.56 -21.38
C VAL A 15 -8.66 -0.11 -21.38
N PHE A 16 -7.99 0.02 -22.53
CA PHE A 16 -6.60 -0.31 -22.69
C PHE A 16 -5.82 0.76 -21.90
N VAL A 17 -5.20 0.37 -20.78
CA VAL A 17 -4.18 1.20 -20.14
C VAL A 17 -2.98 1.17 -21.06
N GLU A 18 -2.97 2.12 -21.99
CA GLU A 18 -1.84 2.40 -22.86
C GLU A 18 -0.74 3.01 -21.97
N ILE A 19 0.13 2.13 -21.44
CA ILE A 19 1.38 2.54 -20.83
C ILE A 19 2.17 3.22 -21.93
N ASN A 20 2.15 4.55 -21.88
CA ASN A 20 2.79 5.46 -22.82
C ASN A 20 4.31 5.20 -22.79
N SER A 21 4.73 4.19 -23.54
CA SER A 21 6.13 3.89 -23.84
C SER A 21 6.59 4.94 -24.85
N ARG A 22 6.82 6.16 -24.34
CA ARG A 22 7.58 7.16 -25.07
C ARG A 22 8.98 6.59 -25.26
N ARG A 23 9.19 5.95 -26.42
CA ARG A 23 10.49 5.84 -27.08
C ARG A 23 11.05 7.26 -27.15
N THR A 24 11.84 7.64 -26.16
CA THR A 24 12.82 8.69 -26.35
C THR A 24 13.83 8.14 -27.33
N ALA A 25 13.69 8.60 -28.57
CA ALA A 25 14.67 8.45 -29.62
C ALA A 25 16.05 8.69 -29.03
N VAL A 26 16.94 7.73 -29.26
CA VAL A 26 18.38 7.88 -29.13
C VAL A 26 18.79 8.95 -30.15
N SER A 27 18.58 10.21 -29.78
CA SER A 27 19.23 11.34 -30.43
C SER A 27 20.60 11.41 -29.79
N ARG A 28 21.60 10.95 -30.54
CA ARG A 28 23.02 11.18 -30.24
C ARG A 28 23.29 12.68 -30.36
N HIS A 29 22.78 13.48 -29.43
CA HIS A 29 23.20 14.85 -29.26
C HIS A 29 24.45 14.82 -28.40
N ARG A 30 25.58 14.92 -29.09
CA ARG A 30 26.92 15.03 -28.55
C ARG A 30 27.05 16.43 -27.94
N ASP A 31 26.28 16.70 -26.88
CA ASP A 31 26.42 17.92 -26.09
C ASP A 31 27.67 17.78 -25.25
N LYS A 32 28.76 18.26 -25.85
CA LYS A 32 29.99 18.53 -25.13
C LYS A 32 29.66 19.54 -24.03
N PRO A 33 29.85 19.24 -22.74
CA PRO A 33 30.22 20.31 -21.85
C PRO A 33 31.63 20.67 -22.28
N VAL A 34 31.77 21.61 -23.22
CA VAL A 34 33.02 22.38 -23.32
C VAL A 34 33.01 23.30 -22.11
N GLY A 35 33.13 22.68 -20.94
CA GLY A 35 33.19 23.34 -19.66
C GLY A 35 34.35 24.31 -19.71
N TYR A 36 34.17 25.43 -19.03
CA TYR A 36 35.18 26.45 -18.83
C TYR A 36 36.62 25.89 -18.70
N PHE A 37 36.77 24.75 -18.00
CA PHE A 37 38.02 23.98 -17.87
C PHE A 37 38.64 23.47 -19.18
N ALA A 38 37.86 22.98 -20.15
CA ALA A 38 38.39 22.52 -21.44
C ALA A 38 38.89 23.69 -22.31
N ARG A 39 38.24 24.86 -22.23
CA ARG A 39 38.72 26.10 -22.86
C ARG A 39 39.96 26.65 -22.17
N LEU A 40 40.01 26.57 -20.84
CA LEU A 40 41.17 27.00 -20.04
C LEU A 40 42.39 26.12 -20.32
N LEU A 41 42.21 24.79 -20.40
CA LEU A 41 43.27 23.84 -20.74
C LEU A 41 43.77 24.03 -22.17
N ALA A 42 42.89 24.25 -23.15
CA ALA A 42 43.30 24.56 -24.52
C ALA A 42 44.11 25.87 -24.62
N ALA A 43 43.77 26.89 -23.83
CA ALA A 43 44.53 28.13 -23.75
C ALA A 43 45.91 27.97 -23.08
N LEU A 44 46.05 27.00 -22.17
CA LEU A 44 47.32 26.65 -21.52
C LEU A 44 48.23 25.79 -22.42
N VAL A 45 47.65 24.86 -23.19
CA VAL A 45 48.41 23.98 -24.11
C VAL A 45 49.07 24.76 -25.26
N GLY A 46 48.52 25.93 -25.64
CA GLY A 46 49.12 26.82 -26.66
C GLY A 46 50.27 27.70 -26.16
N ARG A 47 50.50 27.78 -24.83
CA ARG A 47 51.53 28.65 -24.24
C ARG A 47 52.73 27.82 -23.81
N ARG A 48 53.67 27.61 -24.74
CA ARG A 48 54.99 27.03 -24.42
C ARG A 48 55.74 28.04 -23.54
N PRO A 49 56.03 27.78 -22.26
CA PRO A 49 56.89 28.68 -21.51
C PRO A 49 58.27 28.64 -22.16
N ALA A 50 58.80 29.83 -22.47
CA ALA A 50 60.19 29.99 -22.85
C ALA A 50 61.07 29.29 -21.81
N SER A 51 62.01 28.50 -22.31
CA SER A 51 63.03 27.80 -21.53
C SER A 51 63.95 28.83 -20.88
N ASP A 52 63.62 29.26 -19.67
CA ASP A 52 64.56 29.76 -18.67
C ASP A 52 64.16 29.13 -17.33
N ALA A 53 64.89 28.10 -16.94
CA ALA A 53 64.69 27.39 -15.68
C ALA A 53 65.32 28.19 -14.53
N PRO A 54 64.58 28.52 -13.45
CA PRO A 54 65.20 28.72 -12.15
C PRO A 54 65.48 27.34 -11.55
N ALA A 55 66.75 27.04 -11.35
CA ALA A 55 67.22 25.81 -10.73
C ALA A 55 66.60 25.61 -9.33
N GLY A 56 66.18 24.39 -9.04
CA GLY A 56 65.94 23.89 -7.68
C GLY A 56 64.49 23.95 -7.19
N ALA A 57 63.98 25.11 -6.82
CA ALA A 57 62.79 25.22 -5.96
C ALA A 57 61.43 25.19 -6.70
N ASP A 58 61.31 25.86 -7.85
CA ASP A 58 60.04 25.95 -8.58
C ASP A 58 59.69 24.66 -9.33
N GLY A 59 60.71 23.97 -9.86
CA GLY A 59 60.54 22.64 -10.47
C GLY A 59 60.13 21.58 -9.45
N GLN A 60 60.68 21.63 -8.23
CA GLN A 60 60.29 20.74 -7.12
C GLN A 60 58.84 20.98 -6.70
N ARG A 61 58.41 22.24 -6.58
CA ARG A 61 57.00 22.59 -6.29
C ARG A 61 56.04 22.11 -7.39
N TYR A 62 56.44 22.21 -8.65
CA TYR A 62 55.62 21.72 -9.77
C TYR A 62 55.44 20.19 -9.73
N LEU A 63 56.52 19.44 -9.44
CA LEU A 63 56.47 17.98 -9.26
C LEU A 63 55.58 17.57 -8.07
N GLU A 64 55.68 18.28 -6.94
CA GLU A 64 54.83 18.04 -5.77
C GLU A 64 53.34 18.29 -6.07
N LEU A 65 53.03 19.39 -6.78
CA LEU A 65 51.67 19.69 -7.22
C LEU A 65 51.12 18.65 -8.19
N GLN A 66 51.94 18.14 -9.12
CA GLN A 66 51.55 17.06 -10.03
C GLN A 66 51.29 15.75 -9.27
N ALA A 67 52.16 15.38 -8.33
CA ALA A 67 51.96 14.19 -7.51
C ALA A 67 50.68 14.28 -6.67
N ARG A 68 50.40 15.47 -6.11
CA ARG A 68 49.17 15.73 -5.36
C ARG A 68 47.91 15.70 -6.25
N ALA A 69 48.00 16.22 -7.47
CA ALA A 69 46.90 16.14 -8.45
C ALA A 69 46.61 14.69 -8.82
N ALA A 70 47.63 13.88 -9.11
CA ALA A 70 47.48 12.46 -9.41
C ALA A 70 46.86 11.68 -8.24
N ALA A 71 47.28 11.96 -7.00
CA ALA A 71 46.68 11.36 -5.81
C ALA A 71 45.20 11.72 -5.65
N LEU A 72 44.83 12.99 -5.86
CA LEU A 72 43.43 13.43 -5.81
C LEU A 72 42.58 12.79 -6.92
N GLU A 73 43.13 12.62 -8.12
CA GLU A 73 42.43 11.94 -9.22
C GLU A 73 42.15 10.47 -8.88
N MET A 74 43.11 9.77 -8.25
CA MET A 74 42.91 8.41 -7.76
C MET A 74 41.82 8.36 -6.67
N ASP A 75 41.87 9.26 -5.69
CA ASP A 75 40.85 9.34 -4.62
C ASP A 75 39.44 9.60 -5.18
N VAL A 76 39.32 10.47 -6.20
CA VAL A 76 38.03 10.74 -6.85
C VAL A 76 37.52 9.49 -7.57
N ARG A 77 38.40 8.79 -8.28
CA ARG A 77 38.03 7.55 -8.97
C ARG A 77 37.57 6.47 -8.00
N ASP A 78 38.31 6.26 -6.91
CA ASP A 78 37.95 5.26 -5.89
C ASP A 78 36.60 5.60 -5.24
N ARG A 79 36.33 6.88 -5.00
CA ARG A 79 35.03 7.35 -4.49
C ARG A 79 33.91 7.13 -5.50
N ASP A 80 34.15 7.44 -6.78
CA ASP A 80 33.15 7.26 -7.84
C ASP A 80 32.81 5.77 -8.03
N GLU A 81 33.80 4.89 -7.99
CA GLU A 81 33.62 3.43 -8.02
C GLU A 81 32.79 2.97 -6.82
N ARG A 82 33.10 3.48 -5.62
CA ARG A 82 32.34 3.14 -4.41
C ARG A 82 30.91 3.68 -4.44
N ILE A 83 30.69 4.88 -4.97
CA ILE A 83 29.35 5.46 -5.16
C ILE A 83 28.55 4.63 -6.16
N ALA A 84 29.17 4.23 -7.28
CA ALA A 84 28.52 3.38 -8.27
C ALA A 84 28.12 2.02 -7.68
N GLN A 85 29.01 1.41 -6.88
CA GLN A 85 28.71 0.18 -6.17
C GLN A 85 27.53 0.36 -5.19
N MET A 86 27.58 1.37 -4.33
CA MET A 86 26.51 1.62 -3.34
C MET A 86 25.15 1.89 -4.00
N ARG A 87 25.14 2.58 -5.15
CA ARG A 87 23.90 2.80 -5.92
C ARG A 87 23.33 1.49 -6.44
N SER A 88 24.17 0.63 -7.03
CA SER A 88 23.75 -0.69 -7.51
C SER A 88 23.19 -1.58 -6.40
N GLU A 89 23.85 -1.58 -5.23
CA GLU A 89 23.37 -2.29 -4.04
C GLU A 89 22.03 -1.73 -3.53
N TYR A 90 21.89 -0.41 -3.49
CA TYR A 90 20.65 0.25 -3.10
C TYR A 90 19.50 -0.10 -4.05
N ASP A 91 19.72 -0.03 -5.36
CA ASP A 91 18.71 -0.36 -6.37
C ASP A 91 18.28 -1.84 -6.25
N SER A 92 19.24 -2.73 -6.01
CA SER A 92 18.98 -4.16 -5.78
C SER A 92 18.16 -4.40 -4.51
N LEU A 93 18.48 -3.69 -3.43
CA LEU A 93 17.75 -3.76 -2.15
C LEU A 93 16.34 -3.21 -2.29
N GLN A 94 16.15 -2.10 -3.01
CA GLN A 94 14.81 -1.56 -3.28
C GLN A 94 13.96 -2.56 -4.08
N ALA A 95 14.50 -3.10 -5.16
CA ALA A 95 13.80 -4.12 -5.95
C ALA A 95 13.51 -5.40 -5.15
N ALA A 96 14.37 -5.78 -4.20
CA ALA A 96 14.12 -6.89 -3.29
C ALA A 96 13.01 -6.57 -2.27
N LYS A 97 13.01 -5.36 -1.70
CA LYS A 97 11.99 -4.88 -0.76
C LYS A 97 10.61 -4.84 -1.41
N GLU A 98 10.50 -4.26 -2.60
CA GLU A 98 9.23 -4.18 -3.33
C GLU A 98 8.66 -5.56 -3.62
N ARG A 99 9.48 -6.50 -4.11
CA ARG A 99 9.07 -7.89 -4.33
C ARG A 99 8.67 -8.58 -3.02
N GLY A 100 9.42 -8.35 -1.95
CA GLY A 100 9.12 -8.89 -0.62
C GLY A 100 7.78 -8.39 -0.08
N GLU A 101 7.46 -7.10 -0.25
CA GLU A 101 6.19 -6.52 0.17
C GLU A 101 4.99 -7.11 -0.59
N VAL A 102 5.11 -7.29 -1.91
CA VAL A 102 4.06 -7.92 -2.71
C VAL A 102 3.85 -9.37 -2.28
N ALA A 103 4.92 -10.16 -2.21
CA ALA A 103 4.85 -11.56 -1.80
C ALA A 103 4.30 -11.71 -0.36
N ALA A 104 4.67 -10.82 0.56
CA ALA A 104 4.14 -10.83 1.93
C ALA A 104 2.63 -10.59 1.96
N ARG A 105 2.13 -9.64 1.16
CA ARG A 105 0.68 -9.35 1.05
C ARG A 105 -0.07 -10.54 0.45
N GLU A 106 0.45 -11.13 -0.63
CA GLU A 106 -0.14 -12.31 -1.26
C GLU A 106 -0.19 -13.50 -0.31
N ASN A 107 0.92 -13.79 0.38
CA ASN A 107 0.98 -14.85 1.39
C ASN A 107 -0.01 -14.61 2.54
N GLN A 108 -0.21 -13.35 2.96
CA GLN A 108 -1.18 -13.02 4.00
C GLN A 108 -2.62 -13.29 3.55
N LEU A 109 -2.96 -12.92 2.30
CA LEU A 109 -4.28 -13.20 1.71
C LEU A 109 -4.50 -14.70 1.53
N GLU A 110 -3.50 -15.43 1.05
CA GLU A 110 -3.58 -16.89 0.89
C GLU A 110 -3.86 -17.57 2.24
N ARG A 111 -3.14 -17.18 3.30
CA ARG A 111 -3.37 -17.71 4.65
C ARG A 111 -4.78 -17.42 5.16
N LEU A 112 -5.30 -16.22 4.91
CA LEU A 112 -6.67 -15.86 5.26
C LEU A 112 -7.69 -16.76 4.53
N PHE A 113 -7.61 -16.86 3.20
CA PHE A 113 -8.53 -17.68 2.43
C PHE A 113 -8.46 -19.16 2.79
N LYS A 114 -7.25 -19.67 3.05
CA LYS A 114 -7.06 -21.05 3.53
C LYS A 114 -7.75 -21.29 4.86
N SER A 115 -7.68 -20.34 5.80
CA SER A 115 -8.36 -20.46 7.10
C SER A 115 -9.88 -20.43 6.97
N LEU A 116 -10.41 -19.63 6.03
CA LEU A 116 -11.85 -19.49 5.79
C LEU A 116 -12.46 -20.64 4.96
N THR A 117 -11.64 -21.44 4.27
CA THR A 117 -12.12 -22.51 3.39
C THR A 117 -12.99 -23.53 4.14
N GLY A 118 -12.60 -23.94 5.35
CA GLY A 118 -13.36 -24.89 6.16
C GLY A 118 -14.74 -24.35 6.58
N PRO A 119 -14.82 -23.19 7.25
CA PRO A 119 -16.09 -22.57 7.59
C PRO A 119 -16.99 -22.31 6.37
N LEU A 120 -16.43 -21.83 5.25
CA LEU A 120 -17.22 -21.62 4.02
C LEU A 120 -17.78 -22.92 3.45
N ALA A 121 -17.01 -24.02 3.47
CA ALA A 121 -17.51 -25.32 3.06
C ALA A 121 -18.69 -25.77 3.94
N ASN A 122 -18.57 -25.64 5.27
CA ASN A 122 -19.65 -25.96 6.19
C ASN A 122 -20.90 -25.10 5.95
N LEU A 123 -20.73 -23.80 5.66
CA LEU A 123 -21.83 -22.92 5.30
C LEU A 123 -22.57 -23.44 4.06
N THR A 124 -21.83 -23.81 3.01
CA THR A 124 -22.44 -24.34 1.78
C THR A 124 -23.19 -25.65 2.01
N THR A 125 -22.68 -26.53 2.89
CA THR A 125 -23.37 -27.75 3.29
C THR A 125 -24.68 -27.45 4.02
N LEU A 126 -24.68 -26.54 4.99
CA LEU A 126 -25.89 -26.14 5.71
C LEU A 126 -26.93 -25.50 4.79
N CYS A 127 -26.50 -24.68 3.82
CA CYS A 127 -27.40 -24.12 2.81
C CYS A 127 -28.05 -25.21 1.96
N ALA A 128 -27.28 -26.19 1.48
CA ALA A 128 -27.82 -27.30 0.68
C ALA A 128 -28.81 -28.16 1.47
N MET A 129 -28.53 -28.45 2.74
CA MET A 129 -29.46 -29.16 3.63
C MET A 129 -30.77 -28.38 3.82
N ALA A 130 -30.68 -27.07 4.08
CA ALA A 130 -31.84 -26.21 4.24
C ALA A 130 -32.69 -26.13 2.95
N GLU A 131 -32.05 -26.04 1.78
CA GLU A 131 -32.73 -26.07 0.46
C GLU A 131 -33.40 -27.42 0.18
N ALA A 132 -32.82 -28.53 0.66
CA ALA A 132 -33.41 -29.86 0.61
C ALA A 132 -34.58 -30.07 1.61
N GLY A 133 -34.88 -29.07 2.45
CA GLY A 133 -35.92 -29.14 3.46
C GLY A 133 -35.51 -29.93 4.72
N GLU A 134 -34.23 -30.21 4.88
CA GLU A 134 -33.70 -30.83 6.08
C GLU A 134 -33.68 -29.82 7.23
N GLN A 135 -34.06 -30.28 8.43
CA GLN A 135 -34.00 -29.44 9.63
C GLN A 135 -32.54 -29.27 10.05
N THR A 136 -32.08 -28.02 10.08
CA THR A 136 -30.76 -27.65 10.61
C THR A 136 -30.94 -27.01 11.97
N GLU A 137 -30.11 -27.40 12.94
CA GLU A 137 -30.20 -26.84 14.28
C GLU A 137 -29.61 -25.42 14.30
N GLY A 138 -30.29 -24.47 14.96
CA GLY A 138 -29.77 -23.11 15.12
C GLY A 138 -28.40 -23.06 15.81
N GLY A 139 -28.08 -24.08 16.62
CA GLY A 139 -26.77 -24.26 17.25
C GLY A 139 -25.64 -24.44 16.24
N ASP A 140 -25.88 -25.14 15.12
CA ASP A 140 -24.89 -25.36 14.07
C ASP A 140 -24.53 -24.05 13.37
N LEU A 141 -25.54 -23.22 13.08
CA LEU A 141 -25.32 -21.89 12.49
C LEU A 141 -24.53 -20.99 13.45
N VAL A 142 -24.88 -20.98 14.74
CA VAL A 142 -24.14 -20.20 15.75
C VAL A 142 -22.69 -20.69 15.87
N GLY A 143 -22.46 -22.00 15.86
CA GLY A 143 -21.12 -22.59 15.89
C GLY A 143 -20.29 -22.19 14.67
N LEU A 144 -20.90 -22.21 13.49
CA LEU A 144 -20.28 -21.79 12.24
C LEU A 144 -19.91 -20.30 12.24
N VAL A 145 -20.84 -19.42 12.64
CA VAL A 145 -20.58 -17.98 12.74
C VAL A 145 -19.44 -17.69 13.71
N ARG A 146 -19.41 -18.35 14.88
CA ARG A 146 -18.29 -18.21 15.84
C ARG A 146 -16.96 -18.68 15.27
N SER A 147 -16.97 -19.73 14.45
CA SER A 147 -15.76 -20.21 13.76
C SER A 147 -15.24 -19.17 12.76
N LEU A 148 -16.14 -18.58 11.97
CA LEU A 148 -15.81 -17.49 11.04
C LEU A 148 -15.26 -16.27 11.78
N GLU A 149 -15.94 -15.81 12.83
CA GLU A 149 -15.51 -14.68 13.66
C GLU A 149 -14.10 -14.90 14.23
N LYS A 150 -13.80 -16.13 14.68
CA LYS A 150 -12.49 -16.49 15.22
C LYS A 150 -11.37 -16.38 14.19
N GLU A 151 -11.59 -16.87 12.96
CA GLU A 151 -10.58 -16.75 11.91
C GLU A 151 -10.40 -15.30 11.43
N LEU A 152 -11.49 -14.54 11.32
CA LEU A 152 -11.42 -13.11 10.99
C LEU A 152 -10.74 -12.29 12.10
N ALA A 153 -10.98 -12.62 13.37
CA ALA A 153 -10.32 -11.97 14.50
C ALA A 153 -8.80 -12.22 14.50
N ARG A 154 -8.36 -13.44 14.16
CA ARG A 154 -6.94 -13.76 13.98
C ARG A 154 -6.29 -12.98 12.85
N ALA A 155 -7.07 -12.62 11.82
CA ALA A 155 -6.63 -11.77 10.72
C ALA A 155 -6.64 -10.26 11.06
N GLY A 156 -7.05 -9.90 12.28
CA GLY A 156 -7.04 -8.52 12.80
C GLY A 156 -8.37 -7.79 12.70
N LEU A 157 -9.45 -8.45 12.27
CA LEU A 157 -10.79 -7.87 12.26
C LEU A 157 -11.34 -7.82 13.69
N ALA A 158 -11.65 -6.62 14.19
CA ALA A 158 -12.20 -6.45 15.53
C ALA A 158 -13.61 -5.83 15.45
N PRO A 159 -14.58 -6.36 16.24
CA PRO A 159 -15.90 -5.77 16.31
C PRO A 159 -15.89 -4.42 17.04
N ILE A 160 -16.83 -3.56 16.70
CA ILE A 160 -17.12 -2.29 17.36
C ILE A 160 -18.47 -2.44 18.06
N GLY A 161 -18.43 -2.55 19.38
CA GLY A 161 -19.59 -2.83 20.21
C GLY A 161 -20.14 -4.25 20.06
N ARG A 162 -21.09 -4.61 20.92
CA ARG A 162 -21.86 -5.86 20.87
C ARG A 162 -23.34 -5.56 20.72
N VAL A 163 -24.09 -6.46 20.08
CA VAL A 163 -25.55 -6.31 19.98
C VAL A 163 -26.15 -6.15 21.37
N GLY A 164 -26.96 -5.11 21.57
CA GLY A 164 -27.58 -4.75 22.84
C GLY A 164 -26.69 -3.97 23.80
N GLU A 165 -25.42 -3.74 23.48
CA GLU A 165 -24.51 -2.94 24.32
C GLU A 165 -24.95 -1.47 24.33
N GLU A 166 -25.05 -0.90 25.53
CA GLU A 166 -25.23 0.54 25.72
C GLU A 166 -23.86 1.24 25.74
N THR A 167 -23.68 2.21 24.86
CA THR A 167 -22.43 2.96 24.73
C THR A 167 -22.70 4.43 24.41
N ALA A 168 -21.70 5.27 24.63
CA ALA A 168 -21.77 6.68 24.26
C ALA A 168 -21.64 6.82 22.73
N PHE A 169 -22.49 7.62 22.10
CA PHE A 169 -22.45 7.83 20.66
C PHE A 169 -21.13 8.51 20.24
N ASP A 170 -20.38 7.85 19.36
CA ASP A 170 -19.16 8.38 18.75
C ASP A 170 -19.35 8.43 17.24
N VAL A 171 -19.15 9.60 16.65
CA VAL A 171 -19.34 9.84 15.21
C VAL A 171 -18.32 9.07 14.37
N ALA A 172 -17.13 8.76 14.92
CA ALA A 172 -16.09 8.04 14.19
C ALA A 172 -16.44 6.56 14.01
N THR A 173 -17.09 5.95 15.01
CA THR A 173 -17.30 4.51 15.08
C THR A 173 -18.77 4.08 14.99
N HIS A 174 -19.72 4.99 15.20
CA HIS A 174 -21.15 4.70 15.20
C HIS A 174 -21.91 5.44 14.09
N GLN A 175 -22.98 4.81 13.62
CA GLN A 175 -23.93 5.37 12.67
C GLN A 175 -25.35 5.08 13.17
N ARG A 176 -26.22 6.09 13.18
CA ARG A 176 -27.64 5.87 13.54
C ARG A 176 -28.39 5.10 12.47
N MET A 177 -29.26 4.20 12.90
CA MET A 177 -30.18 3.48 12.01
C MET A 177 -31.37 4.32 11.56
N SER A 178 -31.96 5.09 12.47
CA SER A 178 -33.16 5.89 12.22
C SER A 178 -33.17 7.16 13.07
N GLY A 179 -34.01 8.13 12.69
CA GLY A 179 -34.16 9.41 13.38
C GLY A 179 -33.16 10.50 12.94
N GLY A 180 -33.13 11.61 13.69
CA GLY A 180 -32.34 12.81 13.35
C GLY A 180 -30.84 12.70 13.66
N ALA A 181 -30.17 13.82 13.93
CA ALA A 181 -28.79 13.82 14.41
C ALA A 181 -28.71 13.51 15.93
N VAL A 182 -27.77 12.65 16.36
CA VAL A 182 -27.46 12.41 17.78
C VAL A 182 -26.27 13.26 18.15
N ARG A 183 -26.29 13.85 19.35
CA ARG A 183 -25.12 14.54 19.86
C ARG A 183 -24.05 13.52 20.28
N PRO A 184 -22.76 13.76 19.98
CA PRO A 184 -21.69 12.94 20.52
C PRO A 184 -21.81 12.81 22.04
N GLY A 185 -21.56 11.61 22.57
CA GLY A 185 -21.68 11.32 23.99
C GLY A 185 -23.08 10.88 24.46
N THR A 186 -24.13 11.05 23.64
CA THR A 186 -25.48 10.58 24.01
C THR A 186 -25.50 9.04 24.11
N PRO A 187 -26.15 8.45 25.13
CA PRO A 187 -26.32 6.99 25.23
C PRO A 187 -27.11 6.41 24.06
N VAL A 188 -26.55 5.37 23.43
CA VAL A 188 -27.14 4.63 22.32
C VAL A 188 -26.98 3.13 22.54
N THR A 189 -27.82 2.33 21.90
CA THR A 189 -27.75 0.86 21.93
C THR A 189 -27.29 0.34 20.58
N VAL A 190 -26.26 -0.51 20.58
CA VAL A 190 -25.76 -1.16 19.36
C VAL A 190 -26.75 -2.20 18.88
N GLN A 191 -27.22 -2.05 17.64
CA GLN A 191 -28.14 -2.98 16.98
C GLN A 191 -27.38 -3.92 16.05
N ILE A 192 -26.42 -3.38 15.28
CA ILE A 192 -25.52 -4.15 14.43
C ILE A 192 -24.07 -3.76 14.78
N PRO A 193 -23.21 -4.70 15.20
CA PRO A 193 -21.82 -4.40 15.50
C PRO A 193 -21.11 -3.84 14.27
N GLY A 194 -20.23 -2.87 14.49
CA GLY A 194 -19.32 -2.41 13.44
C GLY A 194 -18.08 -3.30 13.37
N TYR A 195 -17.18 -3.01 12.43
CA TYR A 195 -15.91 -3.69 12.30
C TYR A 195 -14.78 -2.74 11.95
N ARG A 196 -13.60 -2.99 12.52
CA ARG A 196 -12.35 -2.30 12.21
C ARG A 196 -11.23 -3.29 11.93
N LEU A 197 -10.25 -2.84 11.15
CA LEU A 197 -9.01 -3.55 10.88
C LEU A 197 -7.85 -2.66 11.32
N GLY A 198 -7.21 -3.01 12.45
CA GLY A 198 -6.30 -2.11 13.15
C GLY A 198 -7.02 -0.82 13.55
N ASP A 199 -6.51 0.32 13.11
CA ASP A 199 -7.10 1.64 13.38
C ASP A 199 -8.18 2.06 12.37
N LYS A 200 -8.32 1.32 11.26
CA LYS A 200 -9.26 1.68 10.20
C LYS A 200 -10.64 1.08 10.46
N VAL A 201 -11.64 1.94 10.65
CA VAL A 201 -13.05 1.53 10.67
C VAL A 201 -13.47 1.13 9.25
N LEU A 202 -13.90 -0.12 9.08
CA LEU A 202 -14.43 -0.65 7.82
C LEU A 202 -15.94 -0.49 7.74
N MET A 203 -16.62 -0.71 8.88
CA MET A 203 -18.05 -0.56 9.03
C MET A 203 -18.34 0.05 10.39
N LYS A 204 -19.07 1.17 10.43
CA LYS A 204 -19.52 1.76 11.69
C LYS A 204 -20.59 0.86 12.32
N ALA A 205 -20.63 0.80 13.65
CA ALA A 205 -21.70 0.09 14.34
C ALA A 205 -23.01 0.84 14.13
N LEU A 206 -24.06 0.10 13.80
CA LEU A 206 -25.39 0.66 13.68
C LEU A 206 -26.04 0.72 15.05
N VAL A 207 -26.48 1.91 15.43
CA VAL A 207 -27.01 2.18 16.78
C VAL A 207 -28.38 2.84 16.71
N SER A 208 -29.17 2.64 17.75
CA SER A 208 -30.43 3.34 17.99
C SER A 208 -30.33 4.16 19.26
N ALA A 209 -30.98 5.32 19.31
CA ALA A 209 -31.07 6.07 20.56
C ALA A 209 -31.94 5.27 21.55
N ARG A 210 -31.68 5.40 22.85
CA ARG A 210 -32.47 4.74 23.88
C ARG A 210 -33.97 5.07 23.81
N GLN A 211 -34.32 6.25 23.29
CA GLN A 211 -35.71 6.69 23.09
C GLN A 211 -36.42 5.96 21.94
N ASP A 212 -35.66 5.39 20.99
CA ASP A 212 -36.16 4.69 19.80
C ASP A 212 -36.10 3.15 19.97
N ALA A 213 -35.57 2.64 21.08
CA ALA A 213 -35.59 1.21 21.36
C ALA A 213 -37.04 0.77 21.60
N PRO A 214 -37.52 -0.31 20.96
CA PRO A 214 -38.87 -0.81 21.21
C PRO A 214 -39.02 -1.06 22.70
N ARG A 215 -39.95 -0.34 23.33
CA ARG A 215 -40.36 -0.60 24.70
C ARG A 215 -40.82 -2.06 24.70
N ARG A 216 -40.12 -2.93 25.41
CA ARG A 216 -40.64 -4.27 25.70
C ARG A 216 -41.99 -4.02 26.38
N GLU A 217 -43.08 -4.36 25.69
CA GLU A 217 -44.40 -4.32 26.27
C GLU A 217 -44.33 -5.22 27.50
N ASP A 218 -44.53 -4.60 28.66
CA ASP A 218 -44.59 -5.29 29.92
C ASP A 218 -45.72 -6.31 29.83
N ASP A 219 -45.33 -7.58 29.92
CA ASP A 219 -46.19 -8.76 30.02
C ASP A 219 -47.12 -8.55 31.22
N ASN A 220 -48.35 -8.13 30.94
CA ASN A 220 -49.35 -7.83 31.96
C ASN A 220 -50.24 -9.06 32.17
N GLY A 221 -49.90 -9.82 33.22
CA GLY A 221 -50.82 -10.51 34.15
C GLY A 221 -51.83 -11.50 33.58
#